data_AF-A0A7V8YB43-F1
#
_entry.id   AF-A0A7V8YB43-F1
#
_cell.length_a   1.000
_cell.length_b   1.000
_cell.length_c   1.000
_cell.angle_alpha   90.00
_cell.angle_beta   90.00
_cell.angle_gamma   90.00
#
_symmetry.space_group_name_H-M   'P 1'
#
loop_
_entity.id
_entity.type
_entity.pdbx_description
1 polymer ?
#
loop_
_entity_poly.entity_id
_entity_poly.type
_entity_poly.pdbx_seq_one_letter_code
_entity_poly.pdbx_strand_id
1 'polypeptide(L)'
;MRIGVLGTGMVGTALATRLTGAGHEVRMGARSATNDAAAKWSSGRAGASNGTFADAAKFGEIVIHATGGGVSVEVLTQAGAENLAGKVLIDVSNPLDFSRGYPRLSVCNDDSAGEQIQ
;
A
#
# COMPACT_ATOMS: atom_id res chain seq x y z
N MET A 1 -9.61 6.69 13.04
CA MET A 1 -8.15 6.77 12.84
C MET A 1 -7.89 7.13 11.39
N ARG A 2 -6.72 7.67 11.08
CA ARG A 2 -6.26 7.90 9.70
C ARG A 2 -5.38 6.74 9.26
N ILE A 3 -5.70 6.13 8.12
CA ILE A 3 -4.97 4.97 7.60
C ILE A 3 -4.53 5.26 6.16
N GLY A 4 -3.23 5.10 5.89
CA GLY A 4 -2.68 5.12 4.54
C GLY A 4 -2.71 3.72 3.95
N VAL A 5 -3.24 3.54 2.74
CA VAL A 5 -3.21 2.24 2.03
C VAL A 5 -2.44 2.41 0.74
N LEU A 6 -1.25 1.83 0.64
CA LEU A 6 -0.41 1.89 -0.54
C LEU A 6 -0.80 0.77 -1.50
N GLY A 7 -1.35 1.14 -2.66
CA GLY A 7 -1.74 0.19 -3.70
C GLY A 7 -3.24 0.25 -4.05
N THR A 8 -3.51 0.26 -5.35
CA THR A 8 -4.86 0.34 -5.93
C THR A 8 -5.38 -1.01 -6.44
N GLY A 9 -4.67 -2.10 -6.13
CA GLY A 9 -5.05 -3.46 -6.52
C GLY A 9 -6.22 -4.01 -5.70
N MET A 10 -6.54 -5.28 -5.94
CA MET A 10 -7.64 -5.99 -5.27
C MET A 10 -7.54 -5.93 -3.74
N VAL A 11 -6.37 -6.23 -3.18
CA VAL A 11 -6.15 -6.26 -1.72
C VAL A 11 -6.30 -4.87 -1.11
N GLY A 12 -5.58 -3.88 -1.66
CA GLY A 12 -5.66 -2.48 -1.19
C GLY A 12 -7.09 -1.93 -1.25
N THR A 13 -7.81 -2.17 -2.35
CA THR A 13 -9.20 -1.75 -2.52
C THR A 13 -10.13 -2.41 -1.50
N ALA A 14 -9.98 -3.71 -1.26
CA ALA A 14 -10.81 -4.45 -0.31
C ALA A 14 -10.60 -3.96 1.13
N LEU A 15 -9.34 -3.82 1.56
CA LEU A 15 -8.99 -3.32 2.89
C LEU A 15 -9.48 -1.89 3.09
N ALA A 16 -9.14 -0.98 2.16
CA ALA A 16 -9.56 0.42 2.23
C ALA A 16 -11.09 0.57 2.27
N THR A 17 -11.82 -0.25 1.50
CA THR A 17 -13.28 -0.29 1.52
C THR A 17 -13.86 -0.73 2.85
N ARG A 18 -13.29 -1.77 3.48
CA ARG A 18 -13.77 -2.24 4.79
C ARG A 18 -13.41 -1.27 5.91
N LEU A 19 -12.22 -0.68 5.88
CA LEU A 19 -11.77 0.31 6.87
C LEU A 19 -12.61 1.58 6.86
N THR A 20 -12.92 2.11 5.66
CA THR A 20 -13.86 3.24 5.53
C THR A 20 -15.26 2.89 6.05
N GLY A 21 -15.76 1.69 5.74
CA GLY A 21 -17.04 1.20 6.26
C GLY A 21 -17.07 1.01 7.79
N ALA A 22 -15.90 0.81 8.41
CA ALA A 22 -15.74 0.75 9.86
C ALA A 22 -15.59 2.14 10.53
N GLY A 23 -15.69 3.23 9.76
CA GLY A 23 -15.61 4.61 10.27
C GLY A 23 -14.18 5.16 10.37
N HIS A 24 -13.20 4.55 9.71
CA HIS A 24 -11.86 5.12 9.61
C HIS A 24 -11.74 6.06 8.41
N GLU A 25 -10.86 7.05 8.50
CA GLU A 25 -10.48 7.87 7.36
C GLU A 25 -9.32 7.20 6.63
N VAL A 26 -9.44 7.00 5.33
CA VAL A 26 -8.48 6.26 4.53
C VAL A 26 -8.00 7.09 3.35
N ARG A 27 -6.68 7.15 3.17
CA ARG A 27 -6.07 7.68 1.94
C ARG A 27 -5.43 6.56 1.14
N MET A 28 -5.94 6.30 -0.05
CA MET A 28 -5.36 5.35 -0.99
C MET A 28 -4.22 6.01 -1.77
N GLY A 29 -3.02 5.45 -1.62
CA GLY A 29 -1.80 5.89 -2.28
C GLY A 29 -1.55 5.12 -3.58
N ALA A 30 -1.16 5.85 -4.61
CA ALA A 30 -0.72 5.31 -5.89
C ALA A 30 0.60 5.97 -6.35
N ARG A 31 1.16 5.49 -7.46
CA ARG A 31 2.38 6.07 -8.06
C ARG A 31 2.23 7.55 -8.43
N SER A 32 1.04 7.99 -8.80
CA SER A 32 0.75 9.39 -9.11
C SER A 32 -0.56 9.83 -8.46
N ALA A 33 -0.68 11.13 -8.17
CA ALA A 33 -1.92 11.73 -7.68
C ALA A 33 -3.07 11.68 -8.72
N THR A 34 -2.73 11.47 -9.99
CA THR A 34 -3.69 11.35 -11.11
C THR A 34 -4.09 9.91 -11.39
N ASN A 35 -3.87 8.98 -10.46
CA ASN A 35 -4.20 7.58 -10.69
C ASN A 35 -5.72 7.35 -10.73
N ASP A 36 -6.24 6.95 -11.89
CA ASP A 36 -7.67 6.75 -12.12
C ASP A 36 -8.32 5.74 -11.16
N ALA A 37 -7.62 4.66 -10.81
CA ALA A 37 -8.16 3.65 -9.91
C ALA A 37 -8.31 4.19 -8.48
N ALA A 38 -7.32 4.95 -7.99
CA ALA A 38 -7.39 5.60 -6.69
C ALA A 38 -8.49 6.68 -6.66
N ALA A 39 -8.57 7.50 -7.70
CA ALA A 39 -9.61 8.51 -7.86
C ALA A 39 -11.00 7.88 -7.86
N LYS A 40 -11.22 6.85 -8.69
CA LYS A 40 -12.47 6.10 -8.77
C LYS A 40 -12.86 5.46 -7.44
N TRP A 41 -11.93 4.87 -6.71
CA TRP A 41 -12.22 4.24 -5.42
C TRP A 41 -12.71 5.26 -4.37
N SER A 42 -12.07 6.44 -4.33
CA SER A 42 -12.37 7.47 -3.32
C SER A 42 -13.60 8.33 -3.66
N SER A 43 -13.97 8.44 -4.94
CA SER A 43 -15.07 9.28 -5.40
C SER A 43 -16.41 8.92 -4.73
N GLY A 44 -17.08 9.92 -4.15
CA GLY A 44 -18.39 9.77 -3.52
C GLY A 44 -18.42 8.95 -2.23
N ARG A 45 -17.26 8.59 -1.67
CA ARG A 45 -17.15 7.75 -0.47
C ARG A 45 -16.74 8.60 0.74
N ALA A 46 -17.58 8.63 1.76
CA ALA A 46 -17.27 9.32 3.03
C ALA A 46 -16.01 8.72 3.69
N GLY A 47 -15.14 9.58 4.21
CA GLY A 47 -13.88 9.17 4.84
C GLY A 47 -12.84 8.60 3.85
N ALA A 48 -13.05 8.69 2.54
CA ALA A 48 -12.09 8.23 1.54
C ALA A 48 -11.43 9.41 0.82
N SER A 49 -10.13 9.31 0.63
CA SER A 49 -9.35 10.24 -0.18
C SER A 49 -8.26 9.49 -0.93
N ASN A 50 -7.63 10.11 -1.93
CA ASN A 50 -6.52 9.51 -2.66
C ASN A 50 -5.34 10.47 -2.75
N GLY A 51 -4.18 9.96 -3.19
CA GLY A 51 -2.97 10.74 -3.42
C GLY A 51 -1.81 9.85 -3.88
N THR A 52 -0.60 10.41 -3.86
CA THR A 52 0.63 9.64 -4.06
C THR A 52 0.89 8.68 -2.90
N PHE A 53 1.88 7.79 -3.04
CA PHE A 53 2.35 6.97 -1.92
C PHE A 53 2.82 7.81 -0.73
N ALA A 54 3.54 8.91 -0.99
CA ALA A 54 3.96 9.86 0.05
C ALA A 54 2.75 10.52 0.75
N ASP A 55 1.73 10.92 0.00
CA ASP A 55 0.52 11.52 0.59
C ASP A 55 -0.22 10.55 1.51
N ALA A 56 -0.33 9.28 1.10
CA ALA A 56 -0.95 8.23 1.91
C ALA A 56 -0.14 7.91 3.16
N ALA A 57 1.19 7.78 3.04
CA ALA A 57 2.07 7.51 4.17
C ALA A 57 2.09 8.67 5.18
N LYS A 58 2.14 9.92 4.69
CA LYS A 58 2.07 11.13 5.52
C LYS A 58 0.76 11.21 6.28
N PHE A 59 -0.35 10.90 5.60
CA PHE A 59 -1.69 10.96 6.17
C PHE A 59 -1.95 9.91 7.25
N GLY A 60 -1.53 8.66 7.02
CA GLY A 60 -1.83 7.54 7.90
C GLY A 60 -1.09 7.62 9.23
N GLU A 61 -1.78 7.29 10.32
CA GLU A 61 -1.17 6.94 11.61
C GLU A 61 -0.66 5.49 11.56
N ILE A 62 -1.35 4.67 10.76
CA ILE A 62 -0.97 3.33 10.33
C ILE A 62 -0.89 3.35 8.81
N VAL A 63 0.12 2.66 8.25
CA VAL A 63 0.27 2.49 6.81
C VAL A 63 0.17 1.02 6.47
N ILE A 64 -0.68 0.68 5.49
CA ILE A 64 -0.81 -0.67 4.96
C ILE A 64 -0.13 -0.71 3.59
N HIS A 65 0.90 -1.52 3.45
CA HIS A 65 1.54 -1.79 2.17
C HIS A 65 0.85 -2.99 1.50
N ALA A 66 0.08 -2.71 0.44
CA ALA A 66 -0.73 -3.68 -0.29
C ALA A 66 -0.38 -3.70 -1.79
N THR A 67 0.89 -3.52 -2.12
CA THR A 67 1.40 -3.68 -3.49
C THR A 67 2.04 -5.06 -3.70
N GLY A 68 2.47 -5.35 -4.92
CA GLY A 68 3.13 -6.63 -5.23
C GLY A 68 4.52 -6.69 -4.58
N GLY A 69 4.92 -7.86 -4.08
CA GLY A 69 6.15 -8.01 -3.31
C GLY A 69 7.41 -7.56 -4.06
N GLY A 70 7.46 -7.76 -5.37
CA GLY A 70 8.59 -7.35 -6.22
C GLY A 70 8.78 -5.84 -6.39
N VAL A 71 7.83 -5.01 -5.95
CA VAL A 71 7.93 -3.54 -5.99
C VAL A 71 7.87 -2.91 -4.60
N SER A 72 7.90 -3.71 -3.52
CA SER A 72 7.68 -3.23 -2.15
C SER A 72 8.67 -2.17 -1.73
N VAL A 73 9.97 -2.44 -1.91
CA VAL A 73 11.05 -1.52 -1.51
C VAL A 73 10.95 -0.20 -2.29
N GLU A 74 10.65 -0.26 -3.59
CA GLU A 74 10.46 0.94 -4.42
C GLU A 74 9.25 1.78 -3.94
N VAL A 75 8.11 1.13 -3.67
CA VAL A 75 6.90 1.79 -3.18
C VAL A 75 7.13 2.44 -1.82
N LEU A 76 7.78 1.75 -0.89
CA LEU A 76 8.09 2.28 0.44
C LEU A 76 9.14 3.40 0.39
N THR A 77 10.10 3.32 -0.54
CA THR A 77 11.02 4.42 -0.82
C THR A 77 10.24 5.66 -1.31
N GLN A 78 9.30 5.49 -2.25
CA GLN A 78 8.44 6.57 -2.73
C GLN A 78 7.47 7.11 -1.67
N ALA A 79 7.12 6.30 -0.68
CA ALA A 79 6.32 6.74 0.46
C ALA A 79 7.09 7.71 1.38
N GLY A 80 8.43 7.69 1.34
CA GLY A 80 9.32 8.57 2.11
C GLY A 80 9.56 8.05 3.52
N ALA A 81 10.83 7.83 3.87
CA ALA A 81 11.23 7.29 5.17
C ALA A 81 10.76 8.17 6.33
N GLU A 82 10.78 9.50 6.16
CA GLU A 82 10.29 10.47 7.13
C GLU A 82 8.78 10.37 7.38
N ASN A 83 8.00 9.96 6.38
CA ASN A 83 6.56 9.78 6.52
C ASN A 83 6.20 8.46 7.21
N LEU A 84 7.13 7.49 7.21
CA LEU A 84 6.98 6.17 7.82
C LEU A 84 7.60 6.08 9.21
N ALA A 85 8.58 6.94 9.52
CA ALA A 85 9.30 6.92 10.79
C ALA A 85 8.36 6.96 12.00
N GLY A 86 8.53 5.99 12.91
CA GLY A 86 7.74 5.89 14.14
C GLY A 86 6.29 5.40 13.95
N LYS A 87 5.89 5.05 12.73
CA LYS A 87 4.55 4.52 12.43
C LYS A 87 4.53 3.01 12.36
N VAL A 88 3.34 2.44 12.53
CA VAL A 88 3.11 1.02 12.24
C VAL A 88 2.94 0.85 10.73
N LEU A 89 3.84 0.06 10.14
CA LEU A 89 3.72 -0.44 8.77
C LEU A 89 3.19 -1.88 8.79
N ILE A 90 2.05 -2.12 8.14
CA ILE A 90 1.48 -3.45 7.96
C ILE A 90 1.76 -3.88 6.51
N ASP A 91 2.66 -4.84 6.34
CA ASP A 91 2.92 -5.45 5.04
C ASP A 91 2.00 -6.65 4.79
N VAL A 92 1.29 -6.63 3.65
CA VAL A 92 0.49 -7.78 3.19
C VAL A 92 0.94 -8.26 1.81
N SER A 93 2.18 -7.93 1.43
CA SER A 93 2.74 -8.25 0.14
C SER A 93 3.18 -9.72 0.07
N ASN A 94 3.27 -10.25 -1.14
CA ASN A 94 3.92 -11.54 -1.38
C ASN A 94 4.96 -11.34 -2.50
N PRO A 95 6.23 -11.77 -2.31
CA PRO A 95 7.27 -11.67 -3.33
C PRO A 95 7.10 -12.76 -4.39
N LEU A 96 6.07 -12.61 -5.23
CA LEU A 96 5.73 -13.58 -6.26
C LEU A 96 6.27 -13.16 -7.63
N ASP A 97 7.02 -14.05 -8.27
CA ASP A 97 7.40 -13.99 -9.68
C ASP A 97 6.44 -14.88 -10.51
N PHE A 98 5.91 -14.32 -11.58
CA PHE A 98 4.99 -14.97 -12.53
C PHE A 98 5.61 -15.20 -13.92
N SER A 99 6.89 -14.87 -14.13
CA SER A 99 7.59 -14.91 -15.43
C SER A 99 7.61 -16.30 -16.09
N ARG A 100 7.39 -17.37 -15.32
CA ARG A 100 7.43 -18.78 -15.77
C ARG A 100 6.05 -19.47 -15.84
N GLY A 101 4.96 -18.70 -15.79
CA GLY A 101 3.59 -19.21 -15.95
C GLY A 101 2.95 -19.82 -14.70
N TYR A 102 3.69 -19.98 -13.61
CA TYR A 102 3.18 -20.32 -12.28
C TYR A 102 3.94 -19.54 -11.20
N PRO A 103 3.30 -19.22 -10.06
CA PRO A 103 3.91 -18.38 -9.04
C PRO A 103 5.11 -19.07 -8.38
N ARG A 104 6.22 -18.34 -8.26
CA ARG A 104 7.39 -18.70 -7.48
C ARG A 104 7.75 -17.56 -6.55
N LEU A 105 8.49 -17.83 -5.48
CA LEU A 105 9.07 -16.77 -4.66
C LEU A 105 10.19 -16.07 -5.44
N SER A 106 10.16 -14.74 -5.52
CA SER A 106 11.22 -13.93 -6.12
C SER A 106 12.42 -13.72 -5.19
N VAL A 107 12.21 -13.92 -3.88
CA VAL A 107 13.23 -13.95 -2.83
C VAL A 107 12.87 -15.05 -1.84
N CYS A 108 13.82 -15.90 -1.46
CA CYS A 108 13.61 -17.01 -0.52
C CYS A 108 14.92 -17.60 0.02
N ASN A 109 14.81 -18.40 1.08
CA ASN A 109 15.89 -19.13 1.79
C ASN A 109 16.75 -18.27 2.72
N ASP A 110 17.65 -17.49 2.15
CA ASP A 110 18.66 -16.69 2.86
C ASP A 110 18.32 -15.19 2.89
N ASP A 111 17.18 -14.82 2.32
CA ASP A 111 16.60 -13.48 2.32
C ASP A 111 15.07 -13.60 2.23
N SER A 112 14.37 -12.50 2.51
CA SER A 112 12.92 -12.41 2.47
C SER A 112 12.45 -10.99 2.17
N ALA A 113 11.23 -10.86 1.66
CA ALA A 113 10.62 -9.54 1.48
C ALA A 113 10.53 -8.77 2.81
N GLY A 114 10.35 -9.47 3.94
CA GLY A 114 10.30 -8.86 5.26
C GLY A 114 11.65 -8.28 5.71
N GLU A 115 12.77 -8.94 5.37
CA GLU A 115 14.12 -8.44 5.62
C GLU A 115 14.45 -7.25 4.71
N GLN A 116 14.08 -7.30 3.44
CA GLN A 116 14.31 -6.19 2.50
C GLN A 116 13.51 -4.91 2.81
N ILE A 117 12.39 -5.04 3.54
CA ILE A 117 11.51 -3.92 3.91
C ILE A 117 11.99 -3.17 5.17
N GLN A 118 12.76 -3.83 6.04
CA GLN A 118 13.21 -3.28 7.34
C GLN A 118 14.59 -2.62 7.24
#